data_AF-A0A832RIX5-F1
#
_entry.id   AF-A0A832RIX5-F1
#
_cell.length_a   1.000
_cell.length_b   1.000
_cell.length_c   1.000
_cell.angle_alpha   90.00
_cell.angle_beta   90.00
_cell.angle_gamma   90.00
#
_symmetry.space_group_name_H-M   'P 1'
#
loop_
_entity.id
_entity.type
_entity.pdbx_description
1 polymer ?
#
loop_
_entity_poly.entity_id
_entity_poly.type
_entity_poly.pdbx_seq_one_letter_code
_entity_poly.pdbx_strand_id
1 'polypeptide(L)' 'MSQIERDFMRHVDEIILSATPDILAKIGQIDMQAQLSGKTFYDVYSSLSDEDKRQIILVKKD' A
#
# COMPACT_ATOMS: atom_id res chain seq x y z
N MET A 1 -8.69 16.76 1.15
CA MET A 1 -8.92 15.44 0.52
C MET A 1 -10.19 15.47 -0.31
N SER A 2 -10.00 15.43 -1.63
CA SER A 2 -11.01 15.22 -2.65
C SER A 2 -11.67 13.84 -2.51
N GLN A 3 -12.78 13.65 -3.23
CA GLN A 3 -13.46 12.35 -3.26
C GLN A 3 -12.57 11.26 -3.87
N ILE A 4 -11.77 11.63 -4.88
CA ILE A 4 -10.84 10.73 -5.58
C ILE A 4 -9.75 10.22 -4.63
N GLU A 5 -9.17 11.11 -3.83
CA GLU A 5 -8.16 10.73 -2.83
C GLU A 5 -8.75 9.79 -1.77
N ARG A 6 -10.00 10.03 -1.34
CA ARG A 6 -10.69 9.16 -0.38
C ARG A 6 -11.00 7.78 -0.94
N ASP A 7 -11.43 7.70 -2.19
CA ASP A 7 -11.71 6.42 -2.84
C ASP A 7 -10.42 5.65 -3.12
N PHE A 8 -9.32 6.33 -3.44
CA PHE A 8 -7.98 5.74 -3.52
C PHE A 8 -7.53 5.17 -2.18
N MET A 9 -7.62 5.95 -1.09
CA MET A 9 -7.25 5.47 0.25
C MET A 9 -8.09 4.26 0.66
N ARG A 10 -9.40 4.27 0.39
CA ARG A 10 -10.28 3.12 0.66
C ARG A 10 -9.85 1.87 -0.10
N HIS A 11 -9.47 2.01 -1.37
CA HIS A 11 -8.99 0.89 -2.17
C HIS A 11 -7.66 0.33 -1.62
N VAL A 12 -6.75 1.20 -1.20
CA VAL A 12 -5.49 0.81 -0.58
C VAL A 12 -5.74 0.10 0.76
N ASP A 13 -6.65 0.62 1.59
CA ASP A 13 -7.05 -0.02 2.85
C ASP A 13 -7.60 -1.43 2.63
N GLU A 14 -8.44 -1.64 1.61
CA GLU A 14 -8.95 -2.97 1.26
C GLU A 14 -7.83 -3.94 0.86
N ILE A 15 -6.80 -3.46 0.15
CA ILE A 15 -5.62 -4.26 -0.20
C ILE A 15 -4.84 -4.63 1.06
N ILE A 16 -4.62 -3.68 1.96
CA ILE A 16 -3.92 -3.94 3.23
C ILE A 16 -4.70 -4.95 4.07
N LEU A 17 -6.01 -4.78 4.20
CA LEU A 17 -6.87 -5.68 4.98
C LEU A 17 -6.98 -7.09 4.39
N SER A 18 -6.81 -7.24 3.07
CA SER A 18 -6.84 -8.52 2.38
C SER A 18 -5.47 -9.13 2.12
N ALA A 19 -4.39 -8.44 2.52
CA ALA A 19 -3.03 -8.89 2.35
C ALA A 19 -2.66 -10.06 3.28
N THR A 20 -1.74 -10.90 2.80
CA THR A 20 -1.17 -11.97 3.63
C THR A 20 -0.22 -11.40 4.69
N PRO A 21 0.07 -12.14 5.77
CA PRO A 21 0.97 -11.69 6.83
C PRO A 21 2.36 -11.26 6.32
N ASP A 22 2.92 -11.97 5.33
CA ASP A 22 4.19 -11.61 4.69
C ASP A 22 4.14 -10.26 3.96
N ILE A 23 3.02 -9.98 3.29
CA ILE A 23 2.81 -8.72 2.60
C ILE A 23 2.56 -7.60 3.61
N LEU A 24 1.81 -7.86 4.68
CA LEU A 24 1.62 -6.92 5.78
C LEU A 24 2.95 -6.53 6.44
N ALA A 25 3.86 -7.49 6.62
CA ALA A 25 5.20 -7.22 7.14
C ALA A 25 6.01 -6.31 6.20
N LYS A 26 5.92 -6.54 4.88
CA LYS A 26 6.56 -5.66 3.88
C LYS A 26 5.93 -4.26 3.86
N ILE A 27 4.60 -4.17 3.92
CA ILE A 27 3.88 -2.89 4.00
C ILE A 27 4.32 -2.12 5.24
N GLY A 28 4.40 -2.78 6.40
CA GLY A 28 4.89 -2.17 7.63
C GLY A 28 6.34 -1.68 7.55
N GLN A 29 7.22 -2.43 6.87
CA GLN A 29 8.58 -1.96 6.60
C GLN A 29 8.60 -0.73 5.69
N ILE A 30 7.79 -0.73 4.63
CA ILE A 30 7.68 0.40 3.70
C ILE A 30 7.13 1.63 4.42
N ASP A 31 6.09 1.48 5.25
CA ASP A 31 5.51 2.57 6.03
C ASP A 31 6.51 3.16 7.02
N MET A 32 7.27 2.31 7.72
CA MET A 32 8.35 2.75 8.61
C MET A 32 9.42 3.56 7.87
N GLN A 33 9.84 3.12 6.68
CA GLN A 33 10.79 3.86 5.83
C GLN A 33 10.22 5.16 5.27
N ALA A 34 8.93 5.16 4.92
CA ALA A 34 8.21 6.34 4.44
C ALA A 34 8.12 7.40 5.54
N GLN A 35 7.81 7.00 6.77
CA GLN A 35 7.69 7.88 7.92
C GLN A 35 9.02 8.54 8.28
N LEU A 36 10.15 7.84 8.12
CA LEU A 36 11.50 8.44 8.24
C LEU A 36 11.76 9.51 7.17
N SER A 37 11.10 9.41 6.03
CA SER A 37 11.20 10.37 4.92
C SER A 37 10.12 11.47 4.97
N GLY A 38 9.29 11.50 6.03
CA GLY A 38 8.17 12.44 6.16
C GLY A 38 7.04 12.21 5.16
N LYS A 39 6.97 11.02 4.55
CA LYS A 39 5.93 10.62 3.58
C LYS A 39 4.99 9.61 4.22
N THR A 40 3.76 9.57 3.76
CA THR A 40 2.82 8.52 4.16
C THR A 40 2.96 7.30 3.26
N PHE A 41 2.52 6.13 3.73
CA PHE A 41 2.41 4.96 2.87
C PHE A 41 1.61 5.23 1.59
N TYR A 42 0.55 6.04 1.65
CA TYR A 42 -0.26 6.40 0.48
C TYR A 42 0.55 7.18 -0.56
N ASP A 43 1.44 8.08 -0.14
CA ASP A 43 2.32 8.82 -1.04
C ASP A 43 3.30 7.88 -1.75
N VAL A 44 3.88 6.95 -0.99
CA VAL A 44 4.77 5.92 -1.55
C VAL A 44 3.99 5.02 -2.49
N TYR A 45 2.83 4.51 -2.07
CA TYR A 45 1.98 3.63 -2.87
C TYR A 45 1.49 4.32 -4.15
N SER A 46 1.16 5.61 -4.10
CA SER A 46 0.80 6.37 -5.30
C SER A 46 1.98 6.51 -6.28
N SER A 47 3.21 6.58 -5.76
CA SER A 47 4.45 6.70 -6.52
C SER A 47 5.01 5.35 -7.01
N LEU A 48 4.50 4.22 -6.50
CA LEU A 48 4.88 2.89 -6.96
C LEU A 48 4.37 2.63 -8.39
N SER A 49 5.18 1.92 -9.16
CA SER A 49 4.79 1.43 -10.48
C SER A 49 3.67 0.39 -10.35
N ASP A 50 2.87 0.23 -11.41
CA ASP A 50 1.80 -0.78 -11.43
C ASP A 50 2.33 -2.20 -11.23
N GLU A 51 3.59 -2.46 -11.57
CA GLU A 51 4.28 -3.73 -11.32
C GLU A 51 4.58 -3.97 -9.83
N ASP A 52 5.01 -2.93 -9.11
CA ASP A 52 5.23 -2.97 -7.66
C ASP A 52 3.91 -3.07 -6.89
N LYS A 53 2.87 -2.35 -7.34
CA LYS A 53 1.50 -2.48 -6.80
C LYS A 53 0.98 -3.89 -6.99
N ARG A 54 1.23 -4.50 -8.16
CA ARG A 54 0.88 -5.90 -8.43
C ARG A 54 1.60 -6.86 -7.51
N GLN A 55 2.88 -6.66 -7.19
CA GLN A 55 3.61 -7.49 -6.21
C GLN A 55 2.98 -7.44 -4.82
N ILE A 56 2.37 -6.31 -4.44
CA ILE A 56 1.63 -6.14 -3.18
C ILE A 56 0.24 -6.83 -3.26
N ILE A 57 -0.40 -6.86 -4.43
CA ILE A 57 -1.75 -7.40 -4.66
C ILE A 57 -1.76 -8.91 -4.98
N LEU A 58 -0.70 -9.47 -5.60
CA LEU A 58 -0.71 -10.82 -6.20
C LEU A 58 -0.51 -12.00 -5.23
N VAL A 59 -0.39 -11.78 -3.92
CA VAL A 59 -0.25 -12.91 -2.97
C VAL A 59 -1.62 -13.46 -2.52
N LYS A 60 -2.70 -13.14 -3.23
CA LYS A 60 -3.90 -13.99 -3.27
C LYS A 60 -3.67 -15.12 -4.29
N LYS A 61 -2.84 -16.11 -3.93
CA LYS A 61 -2.83 -17.37 -4.67
C LYS A 61 -2.56 -18.54 -3.74
N ASP A 62 -3.60 -18.91 -3.00
CA ASP A 62 -3.91 -20.31 -2.68
C ASP A 62 -5.37 -20.55 -3.07
#